data_AF-A0A2J6TNP6-F1
#
_entry.id   AF-A0A2J6TNP6-F1
#
_cell.length_a   1.000
_cell.length_b   1.000
_cell.length_c   1.000
_cell.angle_alpha   90.00
_cell.angle_beta   90.00
_cell.angle_gamma   90.00
#
_symmetry.space_group_name_H-M   'P 1'
#
loop_
_entity.id
_entity.type
_entity.pdbx_description
1 polymer ?
#
loop_
_entity_poly.entity_id
_entity_poly.type
_entity_poly.pdbx_seq_one_letter_code
_entity_poly.pdbx_strand_id
1 'polypeptide(L)'
;LKMVESLRITEPRLLTDITAKLATLNLSAPEPPPTTLVLLQPLANAATLAACLPTSRSTSTPNLQYLDIQPLSLAWRQAVIKAPPMRDLVFDLPLPLPSSTPTSSPETTSTSGVQGGLQKLYWVTAVPREGGLAVPTRDVMTLIVTIATGIRMRVGGDVRFGLVFDGREGVTGRAMKLLKKQLGAL
;
A
#
# COMPACT_ATOMS: atom_id res chain seq x y z
N LEU A 1 16.36 -6.06 -24.29
CA LEU A 1 15.81 -6.44 -22.98
C LEU A 1 14.29 -6.57 -23.12
N LYS A 2 13.74 -7.78 -23.09
CA LYS A 2 12.28 -7.96 -22.99
C LYS A 2 11.88 -7.45 -21.61
N MET A 3 11.14 -6.35 -21.54
CA MET A 3 10.39 -5.98 -20.34
C MET A 3 9.41 -7.13 -20.10
N VAL A 4 9.65 -7.95 -19.09
CA VAL A 4 8.62 -8.84 -18.56
C VAL A 4 7.62 -7.90 -17.89
N GLU A 5 6.48 -7.69 -18.52
CA GLU A 5 5.39 -6.90 -17.93
C GLU A 5 5.03 -7.53 -16.58
N SER A 6 5.36 -6.83 -15.51
CA SER A 6 5.01 -7.24 -14.15
C SER A 6 3.54 -6.91 -13.91
N LEU A 7 2.78 -7.85 -13.36
CA LEU A 7 1.37 -7.64 -13.06
C LEU A 7 1.25 -6.64 -11.91
N ARG A 8 0.89 -5.39 -12.22
CA ARG A 8 0.80 -4.31 -11.23
C ARG A 8 -0.63 -4.20 -10.68
N ILE A 9 -0.77 -4.41 -9.38
CA ILE A 9 -2.06 -4.48 -8.68
C ILE A 9 -2.14 -3.34 -7.68
N THR A 10 -3.07 -2.42 -7.91
CA THR A 10 -3.29 -1.24 -7.07
C THR A 10 -4.44 -1.39 -6.09
N GLU A 11 -5.22 -2.47 -6.18
CA GLU A 11 -6.40 -2.73 -5.36
C GLU A 11 -6.50 -4.21 -5.00
N PRO A 12 -6.81 -4.57 -3.73
CA PRO A 12 -6.92 -5.98 -3.32
C PRO A 12 -7.91 -6.81 -4.16
N ARG A 13 -9.05 -6.21 -4.53
CA ARG A 13 -10.08 -6.87 -5.37
C ARG A 13 -9.56 -7.33 -6.73
N LEU A 14 -8.66 -6.56 -7.35
CA LEU A 14 -8.13 -6.87 -8.68
C LEU A 14 -7.31 -8.16 -8.67
N LEU A 15 -6.58 -8.43 -7.58
CA LEU A 15 -5.85 -9.68 -7.41
C LEU A 15 -6.80 -10.90 -7.41
N THR A 16 -7.98 -10.74 -6.80
CA THR A 16 -9.00 -11.79 -6.76
C THR A 16 -9.61 -12.02 -8.15
N ASP A 17 -9.89 -10.95 -8.89
CA ASP A 17 -10.48 -11.02 -10.24
C ASP A 17 -9.52 -11.67 -11.26
N ILE A 18 -8.24 -11.34 -11.19
CA ILE A 18 -7.20 -11.92 -12.05
C ILE A 18 -7.06 -13.42 -11.76
N THR A 19 -7.13 -13.81 -10.48
CA THR A 19 -7.13 -15.21 -10.06
C THR A 19 -8.26 -15.99 -10.70
N ALA A 20 -9.49 -15.45 -10.64
CA ALA A 20 -10.66 -16.09 -11.22
C ALA A 20 -10.53 -16.25 -12.75
N LYS A 21 -9.96 -15.25 -13.43
CA LYS A 21 -9.72 -15.29 -14.88
C LYS A 21 -8.60 -16.26 -15.29
N LEU A 22 -7.54 -16.42 -14.49
CA LEU A 22 -6.47 -17.35 -14.79
C LEU A 22 -6.90 -18.81 -14.56
N ALA A 23 -7.74 -19.06 -13.55
CA ALA A 23 -8.29 -20.38 -13.29
C ALA A 23 -9.17 -20.92 -14.44
N THR A 24 -9.83 -20.05 -15.20
CA THR A 24 -10.67 -20.45 -16.34
C THR A 24 -9.88 -20.69 -17.63
N LEU A 25 -8.66 -20.17 -17.75
CA LEU A 25 -7.93 -20.20 -19.01
C LEU A 25 -7.09 -21.47 -19.23
N ASN A 26 -6.88 -22.32 -18.21
CA ASN A 26 -6.21 -23.64 -18.32
C ASN A 26 -4.95 -23.66 -19.21
N LEU A 27 -4.24 -22.53 -19.29
CA LEU A 27 -3.06 -22.39 -20.10
C LEU A 27 -1.89 -22.95 -19.30
N SER A 28 -1.24 -23.98 -19.86
CA SER A 28 0.14 -24.37 -19.53
C SER A 28 1.04 -23.17 -19.85
N ALA A 29 1.02 -22.17 -18.98
CA ALA A 29 1.70 -20.92 -19.17
C ALA A 29 3.12 -21.00 -18.56
N PRO A 30 4.10 -20.32 -19.18
CA PRO A 30 5.43 -20.15 -18.61
C PRO A 30 5.34 -19.52 -17.21
N GLU A 31 6.44 -19.59 -16.45
CA GLU A 31 6.56 -19.03 -15.09
C GLU A 31 5.75 -17.73 -14.94
N PRO A 32 4.82 -17.66 -13.96
CA PRO A 32 3.94 -16.51 -13.82
C PRO A 32 4.78 -15.23 -13.69
N PRO A 33 4.40 -14.13 -14.37
CA PRO A 33 5.17 -12.90 -14.33
C PRO A 33 5.25 -12.37 -12.90
N PRO A 34 6.30 -11.59 -12.57
CA PRO A 34 6.41 -10.94 -11.27
C PRO A 34 5.15 -10.12 -10.96
N THR A 35 4.60 -10.30 -9.76
CA THR A 35 3.44 -9.52 -9.31
C THR A 35 3.93 -8.34 -8.49
N THR A 36 3.45 -7.14 -8.77
CA THR A 36 3.73 -5.94 -7.98
C THR A 36 2.47 -5.49 -7.26
N LEU A 37 2.50 -5.45 -5.93
CA LEU A 37 1.42 -4.91 -5.10
C LEU A 37 1.74 -3.46 -4.74
N VAL A 38 0.92 -2.52 -5.21
CA VAL A 38 1.02 -1.09 -4.84
C VAL A 38 0.21 -0.86 -3.58
N LEU A 39 0.80 -1.20 -2.43
CA LEU A 39 0.05 -1.49 -1.20
C LEU A 39 -0.77 -0.32 -0.67
N LEU A 40 -0.30 0.91 -0.84
CA LEU A 40 -0.91 2.11 -0.28
C LEU A 40 -1.85 2.83 -1.26
N GLN A 41 -1.85 2.44 -2.54
CA GLN A 41 -2.70 3.06 -3.55
C GLN A 41 -4.21 2.99 -3.24
N PRO A 42 -4.74 1.94 -2.58
CA PRO A 42 -6.16 1.91 -2.19
C PRO A 42 -6.58 3.07 -1.28
N LEU A 43 -5.65 3.72 -0.57
CA LEU A 43 -5.95 4.90 0.24
C LEU A 43 -6.35 6.13 -0.60
N ALA A 44 -6.17 6.10 -1.92
CA ALA A 44 -6.75 7.09 -2.84
C ALA A 44 -8.28 6.99 -2.92
N ASN A 45 -8.84 5.83 -2.60
CA ASN A 45 -10.29 5.63 -2.57
C ASN A 45 -10.87 6.18 -1.27
N ALA A 46 -11.88 7.04 -1.38
CA ALA A 46 -12.51 7.69 -0.23
C ALA A 46 -13.09 6.70 0.80
N ALA A 47 -13.66 5.57 0.36
CA ALA A 47 -14.22 4.57 1.27
C ALA A 47 -13.13 3.83 2.05
N THR A 48 -12.04 3.45 1.36
CA THR A 48 -10.87 2.82 2.00
C THR A 48 -10.20 3.78 2.98
N LEU A 49 -10.02 5.04 2.58
CA LEU A 49 -9.44 6.07 3.43
C LEU A 49 -10.32 6.28 4.68
N ALA A 50 -11.63 6.45 4.49
CA ALA A 50 -12.58 6.63 5.60
C ALA A 50 -12.56 5.47 6.60
N ALA A 51 -12.41 4.24 6.13
CA ALA A 51 -12.26 3.07 7.00
C ALA A 51 -10.96 3.09 7.82
N CYS A 52 -9.90 3.71 7.29
CA CYS A 52 -8.60 3.82 7.95
C CYS A 52 -8.44 5.10 8.80
N LEU A 53 -9.43 6.00 8.79
CA LEU A 53 -9.41 7.18 9.64
C LEU A 53 -9.65 6.78 11.10
N PRO A 54 -8.95 7.40 12.06
CA PRO A 54 -9.16 7.11 13.46
C PRO A 54 -10.58 7.49 13.90
N THR A 55 -11.31 6.55 14.51
CA THR A 55 -12.69 6.75 15.01
C THR A 55 -12.77 7.78 16.13
N SER A 56 -11.67 8.03 16.85
CA SER A 56 -11.60 9.02 17.93
C SER A 56 -10.47 10.01 17.64
N ARG A 57 -10.78 11.31 17.68
CA ARG A 57 -9.75 12.37 17.62
C ARG A 57 -8.97 12.32 18.93
N SER A 58 -7.75 11.76 18.88
CA SER A 58 -6.81 11.89 19.98
C SER A 58 -6.58 13.38 20.26
N THR A 59 -6.84 13.80 21.50
CA THR A 59 -6.77 15.20 21.95
C THR A 59 -5.34 15.70 22.16
N SER A 60 -4.32 14.85 21.99
CA SER A 60 -2.95 15.14 22.40
C SER A 60 -2.08 15.87 21.36
N THR A 61 -2.47 15.88 20.07
CA THR A 61 -1.83 16.72 19.05
C THR A 61 -2.87 17.15 18.01
N PRO A 62 -3.35 18.41 18.00
CA PRO A 62 -4.48 18.83 17.17
C PRO A 62 -4.24 18.69 15.66
N ASN A 63 -2.98 18.53 15.24
CA ASN A 63 -2.57 18.65 13.85
C ASN A 63 -2.15 17.30 13.21
N LEU A 64 -1.78 16.28 13.98
CA LEU A 64 -1.30 15.00 13.44
C LEU A 64 -2.28 13.86 13.72
N GLN A 65 -2.74 13.20 12.67
CA GLN A 65 -3.61 12.03 12.75
C GLN A 65 -2.92 10.83 12.10
N TYR A 66 -2.74 9.76 12.87
CA TYR A 66 -2.22 8.50 12.36
C TYR A 66 -3.35 7.69 11.74
N LEU A 67 -3.13 7.19 10.52
CA LEU A 67 -4.05 6.25 9.90
C LEU A 67 -3.93 4.87 10.57
N ASP A 68 -5.07 4.28 10.90
CA ASP A 68 -5.16 2.87 11.22
C ASP A 68 -5.28 2.09 9.90
N ILE A 69 -4.17 1.54 9.41
CA ILE A 69 -4.17 0.78 8.16
C ILE A 69 -4.59 -0.68 8.34
N GLN A 70 -5.09 -1.10 9.51
CA GLN A 70 -5.57 -2.47 9.73
C GLN A 70 -6.66 -2.92 8.73
N PRO A 71 -7.66 -2.09 8.37
CA PRO A 71 -8.66 -2.46 7.38
C PRO A 71 -8.04 -2.77 6.02
N LEU A 72 -7.10 -1.93 5.58
CA LEU A 72 -6.35 -2.14 4.34
C LEU A 72 -5.46 -3.38 4.40
N SER A 73 -4.77 -3.59 5.53
CA SER A 73 -3.96 -4.77 5.81
C SER A 73 -4.79 -6.06 5.72
N LEU A 74 -5.99 -6.07 6.29
CA LEU A 74 -6.92 -7.19 6.20
C LEU A 74 -7.34 -7.44 4.76
N ALA A 75 -7.72 -6.41 4.02
CA ALA A 75 -8.16 -6.52 2.62
C ALA A 75 -7.05 -7.14 1.73
N TRP A 76 -5.82 -6.67 1.85
CA TRP A 76 -4.69 -7.25 1.12
C TRP A 76 -4.42 -8.70 1.49
N ARG A 77 -4.39 -9.04 2.78
CA ARG A 77 -4.17 -10.42 3.23
C ARG A 77 -5.25 -11.37 2.70
N GLN A 78 -6.51 -10.94 2.74
CA GLN A 78 -7.65 -11.70 2.20
C GLN A 78 -7.59 -11.87 0.68
N ALA A 79 -7.11 -10.87 -0.05
CA ALA A 79 -6.90 -10.99 -1.49
C ALA A 79 -5.76 -11.97 -1.81
N VAL A 80 -4.62 -11.84 -1.12
CA VAL A 80 -3.44 -12.69 -1.34
C VAL A 80 -3.72 -14.16 -1.01
N ILE A 81 -4.45 -14.46 0.07
CA ILE A 81 -4.75 -15.86 0.44
C ILE A 81 -5.65 -16.55 -0.60
N LYS A 82 -6.51 -15.79 -1.28
CA LYS A 82 -7.38 -16.29 -2.35
C LYS A 82 -6.65 -16.41 -3.70
N ALA A 83 -5.57 -15.66 -3.88
CA ALA A 83 -4.77 -15.72 -5.10
C ALA A 83 -3.97 -17.02 -5.23
N PRO A 84 -3.57 -17.43 -6.45
CA PRO A 84 -2.63 -18.51 -6.66
C PRO A 84 -1.29 -18.19 -6.00
N PRO A 85 -0.49 -19.20 -5.62
CA PRO A 85 0.84 -18.97 -5.08
C PRO A 85 1.71 -18.13 -6.04
N MET A 86 2.23 -17.01 -5.54
CA MET A 86 3.10 -16.09 -6.30
C MET A 86 4.55 -16.34 -5.89
N ARG A 87 5.42 -16.66 -6.86
CA ARG A 87 6.85 -16.92 -6.61
C ARG A 87 7.73 -15.67 -6.67
N ASP A 88 7.30 -14.64 -7.39
CA ASP A 88 8.03 -13.37 -7.51
C ASP A 88 7.06 -12.24 -7.19
N LEU A 89 7.24 -11.63 -6.01
CA LEU A 89 6.36 -10.59 -5.48
C LEU A 89 7.16 -9.34 -5.12
N VAL A 90 6.76 -8.20 -5.68
CA VAL A 90 7.31 -6.88 -5.37
C VAL A 90 6.29 -6.07 -4.58
N PHE A 91 6.72 -5.53 -3.45
CA PHE A 91 5.97 -4.53 -2.69
C PHE A 91 6.37 -3.13 -3.14
N ASP A 92 5.41 -2.37 -3.65
CA ASP A 92 5.60 -0.99 -4.07
C ASP A 92 4.83 -0.05 -3.14
N LEU A 93 5.52 0.98 -2.64
CA LEU A 93 5.04 1.81 -1.52
C LEU A 93 4.86 3.31 -1.85
N PRO A 94 4.45 3.73 -3.06
CA PRO A 94 4.18 5.14 -3.29
C PRO A 94 2.95 5.54 -2.47
N LEU A 95 2.99 6.73 -1.87
CA LEU A 95 1.79 7.34 -1.32
C LEU A 95 0.85 7.76 -2.46
N PRO A 96 -0.47 7.58 -2.32
CA PRO A 96 -1.40 8.06 -3.33
C PRO A 96 -1.31 9.58 -3.45
N LEU A 97 -1.17 10.05 -4.69
CA LEU A 97 -1.23 11.47 -4.99
C LEU A 97 -2.64 11.99 -4.74
N PRO A 98 -2.81 13.18 -4.14
CA PRO A 98 -4.11 13.82 -4.08
C PRO A 98 -4.60 14.00 -5.52
N SER A 99 -5.82 13.58 -5.83
CA SER A 99 -6.36 13.78 -7.17
C SER A 99 -6.41 15.28 -7.43
N SER A 100 -5.59 15.78 -8.35
CA SER A 100 -5.65 17.15 -8.82
C SER A 100 -6.92 17.32 -9.64
N THR A 101 -8.07 17.46 -8.98
CA THR A 101 -9.23 18.10 -9.59
C THR A 101 -8.97 19.60 -9.54
N PRO A 102 -8.87 20.29 -10.69
CA PRO A 102 -8.75 21.74 -10.71
C PRO A 102 -10.13 22.33 -10.39
N THR A 103 -10.44 22.48 -9.12
CA THR A 103 -11.46 23.46 -8.73
C THR A 103 -10.72 24.78 -8.59
N SER A 104 -10.74 25.52 -9.70
CA SER A 104 -10.43 26.94 -9.77
C SER A 104 -11.08 27.70 -8.61
N SER A 105 -10.25 28.22 -7.70
CA SER A 105 -10.26 29.62 -7.24
C SER A 105 -9.21 29.81 -6.13
N PRO A 106 -8.42 30.89 -6.15
CA PRO A 106 -7.61 31.27 -5.01
C PRO A 106 -8.51 32.09 -4.08
N GLU A 107 -8.97 31.49 -2.97
CA GLU A 107 -9.54 32.32 -1.91
C GLU A 107 -9.00 31.92 -0.55
N THR A 108 -8.40 32.94 0.05
CA THR A 108 -7.86 33.05 1.39
C THR A 108 -8.85 32.61 2.47
N THR A 109 -8.26 32.23 3.61
CA THR A 109 -8.81 32.26 4.98
C THR A 109 -9.26 30.91 5.53
N SER A 110 -8.49 30.49 6.54
CA SER A 110 -8.77 29.46 7.52
C SER A 110 -10.22 29.49 8.01
N THR A 111 -10.94 28.36 7.97
CA THR A 111 -11.86 27.88 9.03
C THR A 111 -12.34 26.47 8.70
N SER A 112 -12.34 25.62 9.72
CA SER A 112 -12.91 24.27 9.81
C SER A 112 -14.19 24.06 8.99
N GLY A 113 -14.16 23.07 8.08
CA GLY A 113 -15.35 22.57 7.40
C GLY A 113 -14.96 21.57 6.32
N VAL A 114 -15.42 20.33 6.46
CA VAL A 114 -15.20 19.22 5.54
C VAL A 114 -15.58 19.63 4.10
N GLN A 115 -14.59 19.92 3.26
CA GLN A 115 -14.77 20.14 1.83
C GLN A 115 -13.71 19.38 1.01
N GLY A 116 -14.13 18.23 0.47
CA GLY A 116 -13.93 17.82 -0.93
C GLY A 116 -12.53 17.56 -1.49
N GLY A 117 -11.43 17.90 -0.83
CA GLY A 117 -10.08 17.60 -1.28
C GLY A 117 -9.55 16.32 -0.64
N LEU A 118 -9.02 15.37 -1.43
CA LEU A 118 -8.26 14.24 -0.88
C LEU A 118 -7.13 14.78 0.00
N GLN A 119 -7.24 14.54 1.31
CA GLN A 119 -6.26 15.00 2.28
C GLN A 119 -4.92 14.32 1.99
N LYS A 120 -3.88 15.13 1.78
CA LYS A 120 -2.55 14.62 1.42
C LYS A 120 -2.02 13.69 2.52
N LEU A 121 -1.58 12.51 2.11
CA LEU A 121 -0.94 11.53 2.99
C LEU A 121 0.55 11.78 3.10
N TYR A 122 1.10 11.47 4.27
CA TYR A 122 2.52 11.58 4.54
C TYR A 122 3.00 10.31 5.22
N TRP A 123 4.24 9.91 4.99
CA TRP A 123 4.92 9.01 5.92
C TRP A 123 5.08 9.73 7.26
N VAL A 124 4.98 9.00 8.38
CA VAL A 124 5.10 9.57 9.73
C VAL A 124 6.31 10.52 9.91
N THR A 125 7.43 10.23 9.26
CA THR A 125 8.67 11.03 9.33
C THR A 125 8.67 12.28 8.44
N ALA A 126 7.67 12.44 7.58
CA ALA A 126 7.56 13.49 6.58
C ALA A 126 6.38 14.45 6.84
N VAL A 127 5.66 14.26 7.94
CA VAL A 127 4.46 15.03 8.26
C VAL A 127 4.86 16.49 8.50
N PRO A 128 4.20 17.46 7.82
CA PRO A 128 4.41 18.88 8.06
C PRO A 128 4.05 19.30 9.49
N ARG A 129 4.60 20.44 9.94
CA ARG A 129 4.30 20.99 11.28
C ARG A 129 2.84 21.44 11.40
N GLU A 130 2.27 21.85 10.29
CA GLU A 130 0.88 22.28 10.11
C GLU A 130 -0.11 21.11 10.27
N GLY A 131 0.38 19.87 10.20
CA GLY A 131 -0.42 18.67 10.38
C GLY A 131 -0.70 17.87 9.11
N GLY A 132 -1.34 16.72 9.29
CA GLY A 132 -1.71 15.83 8.20
C GLY A 132 -2.09 14.42 8.64
N LEU A 133 -2.45 13.61 7.65
CA LEU A 133 -2.68 12.17 7.81
C LEU A 133 -1.35 11.43 7.62
N ALA A 134 -0.92 10.74 8.67
CA ALA A 134 0.34 10.02 8.70
C ALA A 134 0.11 8.51 8.51
N VAL A 135 0.83 7.91 7.57
CA VAL A 135 0.96 6.47 7.40
C VAL A 135 2.09 5.98 8.33
N PRO A 136 1.80 5.14 9.33
CA PRO A 136 2.82 4.61 10.23
C PRO A 136 3.72 3.61 9.50
N THR A 137 5.03 3.90 9.41
CA THR A 137 5.99 3.00 8.74
C THR A 137 6.01 1.60 9.35
N ARG A 138 5.84 1.49 10.67
CA ARG A 138 5.80 0.20 11.39
C ARG A 138 4.66 -0.69 10.92
N ASP A 139 3.48 -0.12 10.69
CA ASP A 139 2.30 -0.90 10.33
C ASP A 139 2.43 -1.40 8.89
N VAL A 140 2.99 -0.57 8.00
CA VAL A 140 3.28 -0.98 6.62
C VAL A 140 4.32 -2.11 6.59
N MET A 141 5.39 -2.02 7.39
CA MET A 141 6.36 -3.12 7.51
C MET A 141 5.69 -4.41 7.99
N THR A 142 4.82 -4.31 9.00
CA THR A 142 4.10 -5.46 9.55
C THR A 142 3.20 -6.11 8.51
N LEU A 143 2.48 -5.32 7.72
CA LEU A 143 1.67 -5.80 6.59
C LEU A 143 2.53 -6.57 5.59
N ILE A 144 3.64 -5.99 5.14
CA ILE A 144 4.54 -6.59 4.14
C ILE A 144 5.09 -7.93 4.64
N VAL A 145 5.64 -7.97 5.86
CA VAL A 145 6.21 -9.19 6.45
C VAL A 145 5.14 -10.27 6.60
N THR A 146 3.92 -9.89 6.98
CA THR A 146 2.80 -10.84 7.12
C THR A 146 2.42 -11.46 5.78
N ILE A 147 2.30 -10.64 4.72
CA ILE A 147 2.00 -11.12 3.36
C ILE A 147 3.13 -12.02 2.86
N ALA A 148 4.38 -11.58 2.98
CA ALA A 148 5.54 -12.33 2.51
C ALA A 148 5.66 -13.70 3.18
N THR A 149 5.55 -13.73 4.51
CA THR A 149 5.53 -14.99 5.29
C THR A 149 4.41 -15.92 4.83
N GLY A 150 3.19 -15.38 4.67
CA GLY A 150 2.04 -16.16 4.21
C GLY A 150 2.24 -16.77 2.82
N ILE A 151 2.87 -16.05 1.89
CA ILE A 151 3.19 -16.56 0.55
C ILE A 151 4.27 -17.64 0.62
N ARG A 152 5.34 -17.40 1.39
CA ARG A 152 6.44 -18.36 1.56
C ARG A 152 5.93 -19.72 2.06
N MET A 153 5.02 -19.71 3.03
CA MET A 153 4.37 -20.92 3.54
C MET A 153 3.52 -21.65 2.48
N ARG A 154 2.92 -20.92 1.53
CA ARG A 154 2.04 -21.50 0.49
C ARG A 154 2.78 -22.04 -0.72
N VAL A 155 3.92 -21.44 -1.10
CA VAL A 155 4.66 -21.81 -2.32
C VAL A 155 5.48 -23.09 -2.12
N GLY A 156 5.94 -23.38 -0.89
CA GLY A 156 6.70 -24.60 -0.57
C GLY A 156 8.07 -24.72 -1.25
N GLY A 157 8.51 -23.68 -1.96
CA GLY A 157 9.78 -23.58 -2.68
C GLY A 157 10.27 -22.13 -2.71
N ASP A 158 11.23 -21.82 -3.57
CA ASP A 158 11.85 -20.49 -3.60
C ASP A 158 10.83 -19.39 -3.95
N VAL A 159 10.89 -18.33 -3.14
CA VAL A 159 10.10 -17.10 -3.34
C VAL A 159 11.06 -15.93 -3.36
N ARG A 160 10.84 -15.01 -4.30
CA ARG A 160 11.61 -13.78 -4.44
C ARG A 160 10.73 -12.61 -4.00
N PHE A 161 11.23 -11.82 -3.06
CA PHE A 161 10.55 -10.62 -2.57
C PHE A 161 11.33 -9.36 -2.98
N GLY A 162 10.65 -8.46 -3.68
CA GLY A 162 11.15 -7.13 -4.03
C GLY A 162 10.53 -6.03 -3.16
N LEU A 163 11.24 -4.91 -3.01
CA LEU A 163 10.73 -3.71 -2.33
C LEU A 163 11.13 -2.45 -3.10
N VAL A 164 10.13 -1.68 -3.51
CA VAL A 164 10.24 -0.38 -4.18
C VAL A 164 9.65 0.70 -3.28
N PHE A 165 10.40 1.80 -3.11
CA PHE A 165 10.00 2.97 -2.34
C PHE A 165 10.78 4.20 -2.82
N ASP A 166 10.18 5.38 -2.71
CA ASP A 166 10.86 6.65 -2.95
C ASP A 166 11.29 7.30 -1.62
N GLY A 167 12.60 7.49 -1.44
CA GLY A 167 13.14 8.18 -0.27
C GLY A 167 12.72 9.66 -0.18
N ARG A 168 12.32 10.28 -1.29
CA ARG A 168 11.85 11.68 -1.34
C ARG A 168 10.49 11.87 -0.70
N GLU A 169 9.68 10.83 -0.59
CA GLU A 169 8.40 10.85 0.14
C GLU A 169 8.61 10.89 1.66
N GLY A 170 9.86 10.81 2.11
CA GLY A 170 10.24 10.89 3.51
C GLY A 170 9.99 9.59 4.28
N VAL A 171 9.99 8.44 3.58
CA VAL A 171 10.05 7.12 4.23
C VAL A 171 11.42 6.94 4.89
N THR A 172 11.47 6.31 6.07
CA THR A 172 12.74 6.13 6.78
C THR A 172 13.62 5.10 6.07
N GLY A 173 14.72 5.56 5.45
CA GLY A 173 15.65 4.68 4.73
C GLY A 173 16.23 3.53 5.58
N ARG A 174 16.44 3.75 6.89
CA ARG A 174 16.86 2.69 7.83
C ARG A 174 15.80 1.60 7.98
N ALA A 175 14.53 1.98 8.11
CA ALA A 175 13.42 1.04 8.23
C ALA A 175 13.26 0.21 6.94
N MET A 176 13.39 0.85 5.77
CA MET A 176 13.31 0.14 4.49
C MET A 176 14.50 -0.80 4.25
N LYS A 177 15.71 -0.44 4.70
CA LYS A 177 16.87 -1.36 4.69
C LYS A 177 16.64 -2.58 5.58
N LEU A 178 16.09 -2.36 6.78
CA LEU A 178 15.73 -3.44 7.69
C LEU A 178 14.67 -4.37 7.07
N LEU A 179 13.64 -3.79 6.45
CA LEU A 179 12.60 -4.55 5.77
C LEU A 179 13.17 -5.39 4.61
N LYS A 180 14.05 -4.81 3.77
CA LYS A 180 14.73 -5.56 2.71
C LYS A 180 15.53 -6.74 3.25
N LYS A 181 16.23 -6.56 4.37
CA LYS A 181 16.98 -7.65 5.04
C LYS A 181 16.03 -8.74 5.55
N GLN A 182 14.90 -8.37 6.14
CA GLN A 182 13.90 -9.33 6.62
C GLN A 182 13.30 -10.13 5.46
N LEU A 183 12.93 -9.46 4.37
CA LEU A 183 12.41 -10.12 3.17
C LEU A 183 13.41 -11.07 2.52
N GLY A 184 14.70 -10.73 2.51
CA GLY A 184 15.75 -11.60 1.97
C GLY A 184 16.09 -12.82 2.85
N ALA A 185 15.55 -12.88 4.08
CA ALA A 185 15.72 -14.02 4.98
C ALA A 185 14.53 -15.00 4.95
N LEU A 186 13.44 -14.64 4.25
CA LEU A 186 12.25 -15.48 4.02
C LEU A 186 12.45 -16.31 2.76
#